data_AF-A0A512C4W3-F1
#
_entry.id   AF-A0A512C4W3-F1
#
_cell.length_a   1.000
_cell.length_b   1.000
_cell.length_c   1.000
_cell.angle_alpha   90.00
_cell.angle_beta   90.00
_cell.angle_gamma   90.00
#
_symmetry.space_group_name_H-M   'P 1'
#
loop_
_entity.id
_entity.type
_entity.pdbx_description
1 polymer ?
#
loop_
_entity_poly.entity_id
_entity_poly.type
_entity_poly.pdbx_seq_one_letter_code
_entity_poly.pdbx_strand_id
1 'polypeptide(L)'
;MAGVIHVQPQPGRGGVAEGSGPALAGPVSKRYQSPHAHPYWYSYYPKWDKFLCEGTESFLVLGCGDLPLAFAAPYAVVQQNLSVLNRSANGHRQMNVVETGRGYALLLPGRAGTLQLISFLIDLNTGG
;
A
#
# COMPACT_ATOMS: atom_id res chain seq x y z
N MET A 1 23.79 -4.28 -12.67
CA MET A 1 22.97 -3.18 -13.24
C MET A 1 22.02 -2.73 -12.16
N ALA A 2 22.19 -1.53 -11.62
CA ALA A 2 21.27 -0.98 -10.64
C ALA A 2 20.11 -0.32 -11.39
N GLY A 3 18.92 -0.94 -11.34
CA GLY A 3 17.70 -0.33 -11.87
C GLY A 3 17.36 0.89 -11.02
N VAL A 4 17.13 2.03 -11.67
CA VAL A 4 16.64 3.24 -11.00
C VAL A 4 15.21 2.96 -10.53
N ILE A 5 15.00 2.93 -9.21
CA ILE A 5 13.69 2.71 -8.61
C ILE A 5 13.02 4.08 -8.46
N HIS A 6 11.91 4.30 -9.17
CA HIS A 6 11.14 5.52 -9.08
C HIS A 6 10.12 5.41 -7.93
N VAL A 7 10.49 5.96 -6.77
CA VAL A 7 9.58 6.17 -5.64
C VAL A 7 8.88 7.51 -5.84
N GLN A 8 7.56 7.52 -6.00
CA GLN A 8 6.77 8.76 -5.97
C GLN A 8 6.46 9.11 -4.51
N PRO A 9 7.08 10.16 -3.92
CA PRO A 9 6.58 10.73 -2.68
C PRO A 9 5.17 11.27 -2.88
N GLN A 10 4.37 11.30 -1.81
CA GLN A 10 3.01 11.84 -1.82
C GLN A 10 2.92 13.18 -2.58
N PRO A 11 1.90 13.39 -3.42
CA PRO A 11 2.01 14.36 -4.50
C PRO A 11 1.80 15.78 -4.01
N GLY A 12 2.91 16.49 -3.91
CA GLY A 12 3.02 17.90 -4.27
C GLY A 12 4.10 18.04 -5.35
N ARG A 13 3.69 18.37 -6.58
CA ARG A 13 4.49 18.60 -7.80
C ARG A 13 4.90 17.36 -8.59
N GLY A 14 4.56 17.43 -9.88
CA GLY A 14 4.66 16.35 -10.85
C GLY A 14 6.06 16.14 -11.39
N GLY A 15 6.28 14.92 -11.82
CA GLY A 15 7.35 14.50 -12.71
C GLY A 15 6.85 13.25 -13.42
N VAL A 16 6.68 13.36 -14.73
CA VAL A 16 6.40 12.21 -15.62
C VAL A 16 7.77 11.60 -15.89
N ALA A 17 8.01 10.37 -15.42
CA ALA A 17 9.29 9.70 -15.58
C ALA A 17 9.31 8.94 -16.91
N GLU A 18 10.28 9.27 -17.77
CA GLU A 18 10.57 8.58 -19.01
C GLU A 18 11.41 7.33 -18.69
N GLY A 19 10.84 6.14 -18.89
CA GLY A 19 11.50 4.85 -18.67
C GLY A 19 10.63 3.85 -17.92
N SER A 20 10.36 2.67 -18.52
CA SER A 20 9.55 1.58 -17.95
C SER A 20 10.26 0.82 -16.82
N GLY A 21 10.72 1.55 -15.80
CA GLY A 21 11.31 1.00 -14.58
C GLY A 21 10.25 0.52 -13.57
N PRO A 22 10.67 -0.09 -12.46
CA PRO A 22 9.76 -0.48 -11.39
C PRO A 22 9.10 0.74 -10.74
N ALA A 23 7.80 0.64 -10.45
CA ALA A 23 7.00 1.73 -9.89
C ALA A 23 6.59 1.42 -8.44
N LEU A 24 6.80 2.39 -7.54
CA LEU A 24 6.46 2.25 -6.12
C LEU A 24 5.59 3.41 -5.62
N ALA A 25 4.50 3.08 -4.94
CA ALA A 25 3.68 4.04 -4.19
C ALA A 25 3.76 3.71 -2.70
N GLY A 26 4.15 4.67 -1.87
CA GLY A 26 4.49 4.44 -0.46
C GLY A 26 3.69 5.28 0.54
N PRO A 27 2.38 5.06 0.76
CA PRO A 27 1.68 5.77 1.82
C PRO A 27 2.08 5.30 3.21
N VAL A 28 2.13 6.23 4.16
CA VAL A 28 2.43 5.97 5.57
C VAL A 28 1.21 6.33 6.41
N SER A 29 0.84 5.45 7.34
CA SER A 29 -0.27 5.67 8.28
C SER A 29 0.20 5.53 9.71
N LYS A 30 -0.30 6.38 10.60
CA LYS A 30 -0.09 6.26 12.05
C LYS A 30 -1.16 5.36 12.64
N ARG A 31 -0.80 4.62 13.70
CA ARG A 31 -1.76 3.78 14.42
C ARG A 31 -2.86 4.62 15.07
N TYR A 32 -4.11 4.29 14.76
CA TYR A 32 -5.28 4.87 15.43
C TYR A 32 -5.56 4.11 16.73
N GLN A 33 -5.70 4.84 17.83
CA GLN A 33 -5.89 4.27 19.18
C GLN A 33 -7.37 4.12 19.59
N SER A 34 -8.30 4.59 18.77
CA SER A 34 -9.73 4.50 19.10
C SER A 34 -10.23 3.05 19.02
N PRO A 35 -11.03 2.57 20.00
CA PRO A 35 -11.61 1.22 19.99
C PRO A 35 -12.45 0.90 18.75
N HIS A 36 -12.96 1.95 18.08
CA HIS A 36 -13.80 1.85 16.89
C HIS A 36 -13.04 2.11 15.59
N ALA A 37 -11.72 2.37 15.64
CA ALA A 37 -10.91 2.64 14.47
C ALA A 37 -10.12 1.42 14.02
N HIS A 38 -9.93 1.28 12.70
CA HIS A 38 -8.97 0.33 12.16
C HIS A 38 -7.55 0.81 12.51
N PRO A 39 -6.66 -0.08 13.02
CA PRO A 39 -5.33 0.32 13.49
C PRO A 39 -4.56 1.14 12.48
N TYR A 40 -4.57 0.72 11.21
CA TYR A 40 -3.96 1.47 10.11
C TYR A 40 -4.96 1.69 8.99
N TRP A 41 -5.04 2.93 8.52
CA TRP A 41 -5.93 3.33 7.44
C TRP A 41 -5.15 4.05 6.34
N TYR A 42 -5.35 3.63 5.10
CA TYR A 42 -4.75 4.26 3.92
C TYR A 42 -5.82 4.59 2.89
N SER A 43 -5.64 5.73 2.22
CA SER A 43 -6.42 6.10 1.03
C SER A 43 -5.65 5.73 -0.22
N TYR A 44 -6.14 4.75 -0.95
CA TYR A 44 -5.61 4.40 -2.27
C TYR A 44 -6.25 5.28 -3.34
N TYR A 45 -5.42 6.11 -3.98
CA TYR A 45 -5.88 7.08 -4.97
C TYR A 45 -5.89 6.47 -6.38
N PRO A 46 -6.89 6.76 -7.24
CA PRO A 46 -6.91 6.27 -8.63
C PRO A 46 -5.67 6.67 -9.46
N LYS A 47 -4.97 7.74 -9.10
CA LYS A 47 -3.69 8.12 -9.73
C LYS A 47 -2.56 7.13 -9.44
N TRP A 48 -2.60 6.44 -8.30
CA TRP A 48 -1.62 5.40 -7.99
C TRP A 48 -1.87 4.16 -8.84
N ASP A 49 -3.13 3.83 -9.14
CA ASP A 49 -3.47 2.74 -10.06
C ASP A 49 -2.86 2.98 -11.44
N LYS A 50 -3.05 4.19 -11.98
CA LYS A 50 -2.42 4.61 -13.25
C LYS A 50 -0.90 4.55 -13.21
N PHE A 51 -0.29 5.10 -12.17
CA PHE A 51 1.17 5.10 -12.03
C PHE A 51 1.74 3.68 -11.89
N LEU A 52 1.13 2.83 -11.06
CA LEU A 52 1.59 1.47 -10.83
C LEU A 52 1.34 0.57 -12.04
N CYS A 53 0.32 0.82 -12.88
CA CYS A 53 0.09 0.01 -14.08
C CYS A 53 1.11 0.27 -15.20
N GLU A 54 1.81 1.40 -15.18
CA GLU A 54 2.83 1.76 -16.17
C GLU A 54 4.19 1.07 -15.92
N GLY A 55 4.44 0.63 -14.68
CA GLY A 55 5.67 -0.07 -14.30
C GLY A 55 5.67 -1.55 -14.73
N THR A 56 6.86 -2.05 -15.08
CA THR A 56 7.07 -3.47 -15.44
C THR A 56 6.97 -4.39 -14.22
N GLU A 57 7.48 -3.92 -13.08
CA GLU A 57 7.30 -4.52 -11.76
C GLU A 57 6.89 -3.43 -10.77
N SER A 58 5.66 -3.51 -10.27
CA SER A 58 5.09 -2.43 -9.46
C SER A 58 4.64 -2.95 -8.11
N PHE A 59 4.85 -2.15 -7.06
CA PHE A 59 4.46 -2.51 -5.70
C PHE A 59 3.79 -1.33 -4.99
N LEU A 60 2.82 -1.65 -4.15
CA LEU A 60 2.26 -0.73 -3.17
C LEU A 60 2.92 -1.02 -1.82
N VAL A 61 3.62 -0.01 -1.29
CA VAL A 61 4.31 -0.11 0.00
C VAL A 61 3.48 0.57 1.09
N LEU A 62 2.93 -0.20 2.01
CA LEU A 62 2.17 0.34 3.15
C LEU A 62 3.10 0.48 4.36
N GLY A 63 3.46 1.71 4.72
CA GLY A 63 4.32 1.99 5.87
C GLY A 63 3.53 2.23 7.15
N CYS A 64 3.91 1.55 8.23
CA CYS A 64 3.39 1.81 9.57
C CYS A 64 4.26 2.87 10.26
N GLY A 65 3.73 4.04 10.57
CA GLY A 65 4.53 5.16 11.09
C GLY A 65 5.01 5.01 12.54
N ASP A 66 4.44 4.09 13.30
CA ASP A 66 4.78 3.77 14.70
C ASP A 66 5.53 2.44 14.85
N LEU A 67 5.67 1.67 13.77
CA LEU A 67 6.38 0.39 13.78
C LEU A 67 7.53 0.44 12.80
N PRO A 68 8.64 -0.25 13.07
CA PRO A 68 9.75 -0.36 12.13
C PRO A 68 9.43 -1.40 11.02
N LEU A 69 8.22 -1.39 10.49
CA LEU A 69 7.72 -2.37 9.53
C LEU A 69 6.99 -1.66 8.38
N ALA A 70 7.15 -2.20 7.17
CA ALA A 70 6.34 -1.86 6.02
C ALA A 70 5.88 -3.12 5.28
N PHE A 71 4.90 -2.99 4.40
CA PHE A 71 4.42 -4.10 3.57
C PHE A 71 4.51 -3.74 2.08
N ALA A 72 5.35 -4.42 1.30
CA ALA A 72 5.46 -4.20 -0.14
C ALA A 72 4.64 -5.24 -0.92
N ALA A 73 3.35 -4.95 -1.11
CA ALA A 73 2.44 -5.82 -1.84
C ALA A 73 2.61 -5.60 -3.37
N PRO A 74 2.78 -6.67 -4.17
CA PRO A 74 2.80 -6.55 -5.62
C PRO A 74 1.51 -5.92 -6.15
N TYR A 75 1.63 -5.04 -7.14
CA TYR A 75 0.49 -4.35 -7.73
C TYR A 75 -0.57 -5.32 -8.25
N ALA A 76 -0.17 -6.42 -8.89
CA ALA A 76 -1.10 -7.45 -9.36
C ALA A 76 -1.98 -8.02 -8.22
N VAL A 77 -1.41 -8.23 -7.03
CA VAL A 77 -2.15 -8.70 -5.84
C VAL A 77 -3.10 -7.62 -5.34
N VAL A 78 -2.65 -6.37 -5.29
CA VAL A 78 -3.49 -5.23 -4.87
C VAL A 78 -4.66 -5.04 -5.85
N GLN A 79 -4.38 -5.03 -7.15
CA GLN A 79 -5.34 -4.78 -8.23
C GLN A 79 -6.51 -5.77 -8.20
N GLN A 80 -6.22 -7.06 -7.98
CA GLN A 80 -7.24 -8.12 -7.86
C GLN A 80 -8.23 -7.89 -6.72
N ASN A 81 -7.85 -7.09 -5.71
CA ASN A 81 -8.64 -6.83 -4.53
C ASN A 81 -9.27 -5.42 -4.50
N LEU A 82 -8.91 -4.51 -5.42
CA LEU A 82 -9.41 -3.13 -5.40
C LEU A 82 -10.93 -3.01 -5.55
N SER A 83 -11.58 -3.95 -6.24
CA SER A 83 -13.02 -3.97 -6.46
C SER A 83 -13.83 -4.29 -5.21
N VAL A 84 -13.24 -5.03 -4.26
CA VAL A 84 -13.88 -5.44 -3.00
C VAL A 84 -13.58 -4.51 -1.83
N LEU A 85 -12.80 -3.44 -2.05
CA LEU A 85 -12.53 -2.42 -1.05
C LEU A 85 -13.63 -1.36 -1.02
N ASN A 86 -13.85 -0.77 0.16
CA ASN A 86 -14.75 0.36 0.31
C ASN A 86 -14.27 1.55 -0.54
N ARG A 87 -15.20 2.19 -1.23
CA ARG A 87 -14.95 3.39 -2.05
C ARG A 87 -15.48 4.62 -1.33
N SER A 88 -14.64 5.65 -1.21
CA SER A 88 -15.09 6.96 -0.71
C SER A 88 -15.86 7.73 -1.79
N ALA A 89 -16.62 8.75 -1.38
CA ALA A 89 -17.31 9.64 -2.32
C ALA A 89 -16.35 10.31 -3.33
N ASN A 90 -15.10 10.56 -2.92
CA ASN A 90 -14.05 11.14 -3.76
C ASN A 90 -13.37 10.10 -4.67
N GLY A 91 -13.87 8.86 -4.68
CA GLY A 91 -13.41 7.79 -5.55
C GLY A 91 -12.19 7.00 -5.08
N HIS A 92 -11.65 7.31 -3.90
CA HIS A 92 -10.50 6.59 -3.32
C HIS A 92 -10.94 5.25 -2.75
N ARG A 93 -10.05 4.25 -2.74
CA ARG A 93 -10.30 2.99 -2.04
C ARG A 93 -9.72 3.06 -0.63
N GLN A 94 -10.48 2.59 0.35
CA GLN A 94 -10.05 2.53 1.73
C GLN A 94 -9.34 1.20 1.97
N MET A 95 -8.09 1.27 2.40
CA MET A 95 -7.30 0.11 2.76
C MET A 95 -7.12 0.10 4.27
N ASN A 96 -7.82 -0.83 4.93
CA ASN A 96 -7.78 -1.01 6.37
C ASN A 96 -6.85 -2.17 6.71
N VAL A 97 -5.73 -1.88 7.36
CA VAL A 97 -4.82 -2.91 7.85
C VAL A 97 -5.07 -3.12 9.33
N VAL A 98 -5.34 -4.37 9.68
CA VAL A 98 -5.62 -4.83 11.03
C VAL A 98 -4.54 -5.78 11.51
N GLU A 99 -4.31 -5.76 12.81
CA GLU A 99 -3.53 -6.78 13.49
C GLU A 99 -4.41 -8.01 13.70
N THR A 100 -3.85 -9.18 13.45
CA THR A 100 -4.47 -10.48 13.60
C THR A 100 -3.53 -11.36 14.42
N GLY A 101 -4.03 -12.48 14.96
CA GLY A 101 -3.17 -13.44 15.67
C GLY A 101 -2.04 -14.06 14.81
N ARG A 102 -1.99 -13.77 13.51
CA ARG A 102 -0.96 -14.24 12.55
C ARG A 102 -0.11 -13.11 11.97
N GLY A 103 -0.18 -11.90 12.52
CA GLY A 103 0.48 -10.70 11.98
C GLY A 103 -0.53 -9.72 11.40
N TYR A 104 -0.20 -9.05 10.30
CA TYR A 104 -1.05 -7.99 9.74
C TYR A 104 -1.81 -8.45 8.49
N ALA A 105 -3.05 -7.98 8.35
CA ALA A 105 -3.88 -8.28 7.19
C ALA A 105 -4.68 -7.06 6.71
N LEU A 106 -4.89 -6.99 5.40
CA LEU A 106 -5.79 -6.03 4.77
C LEU A 106 -7.23 -6.57 4.79
N LEU A 107 -8.16 -5.78 5.31
CA LEU A 107 -9.59 -6.11 5.29
C LEU A 107 -10.16 -5.98 3.87
N LEU A 108 -10.97 -6.97 3.46
CA LEU A 108 -11.62 -7.00 2.16
C LEU A 108 -13.14 -6.95 2.33
N PRO A 109 -13.79 -5.83 2.64
CA PRO A 109 -15.20 -5.80 3.05
C PRO A 109 -16.18 -6.42 2.05
N GLY A 110 -15.90 -6.37 0.74
CA GLY A 110 -16.69 -7.01 -0.30
C GLY A 110 -16.54 -8.54 -0.42
N ARG A 111 -15.68 -9.15 0.39
CA ARG A 111 -15.45 -10.60 0.48
C ARG A 111 -15.27 -10.99 1.93
N ALA A 112 -15.98 -11.97 2.47
CA ALA A 112 -15.79 -12.40 3.87
C ALA A 112 -14.38 -13.00 4.10
N GLY A 113 -13.37 -12.15 4.27
CA GLY A 113 -11.97 -12.54 4.29
C GLY A 113 -11.00 -11.37 4.40
N THR A 114 -9.72 -11.71 4.45
CA THR A 114 -8.60 -10.78 4.64
C THR A 114 -7.43 -11.21 3.75
N LEU A 115 -6.69 -10.24 3.22
CA LEU A 115 -5.41 -10.51 2.55
C LEU A 115 -4.30 -10.43 3.60
N GLN A 116 -3.63 -11.54 3.86
CA GLN A 116 -2.48 -11.59 4.78
C GLN A 116 -1.31 -10.79 4.18
N LEU A 117 -0.82 -9.81 4.93
CA LEU A 117 0.28 -8.93 4.49
C LEU A 117 1.65 -9.42 4.97
N ILE A 118 1.69 -10.39 5.88
CA ILE A 118 2.95 -10.93 6.43
C ILE A 118 3.88 -11.48 5.34
N SER A 119 3.34 -12.01 4.24
CA SER A 119 4.11 -12.49 3.09
C SER A 119 4.84 -11.37 2.33
N PHE A 120 4.51 -10.11 2.63
CA PHE A 120 5.06 -8.91 1.99
C PHE A 120 5.82 -8.03 2.99
N LEU A 121 6.15 -8.55 4.17
CA LEU A 121 6.78 -7.79 5.24
C LEU A 121 8.18 -7.32 4.84
N ILE A 122 8.44 -6.04 5.09
CA ILE A 122 9.76 -5.41 5.07
C ILE A 122 10.08 -4.97 6.50
N ASP A 123 11.18 -5.47 7.04
CA ASP A 123 11.77 -4.94 8.27
C ASP A 123 12.56 -3.67 7.94
N LEU A 124 12.22 -2.56 8.61
CA LEU A 124 12.90 -1.28 8.42
C LEU A 124 14.07 -1.09 9.40
N ASN A 125 14.22 -1.97 10.39
CA ASN A 125 15.38 -1.96 11.30
C ASN A 125 16.62 -2.62 10.70
N THR A 126 16.51 -3.32 9.57
CA THR A 126 17.66 -3.87 8.86
C THR A 126 18.41 -2.77 8.10
N GLY A 127 18.97 -1.82 8.85
CA GLY A 127 20.17 -1.08 8.49
C GLY A 127 21.31 -1.58 9.37
N GLY A 128 22.33 -2.18 8.76
CA GLY A 128 23.60 -2.49 9.45
C GLY A 128 24.40 -1.25 9.78
#